data_AF-A0A2D7WG99-F1
#
_entry.id   AF-A0A2D7WG99-F1
#
_cell.length_a   1.000
_cell.length_b   1.000
_cell.length_c   1.000
_cell.angle_alpha   90.00
_cell.angle_beta   90.00
_cell.angle_gamma   90.00
#
_symmetry.space_group_name_H-M   'P 1'
#
loop_
_entity.id
_entity.type
_entity.pdbx_description
1 polymer ?
#
loop_
_entity_poly.entity_id
_entity_poly.type
_entity_poly.pdbx_seq_one_letter_code
_entity_poly.pdbx_strand_id
1 'polypeptide(L)'
;ASNQGSYRIEESEGRFCLVLEVVADGVAFETIDAWNAFIIRVFRMIYRPDFKPLSVRLTRPLPEGYVDLYTRSFHVPVTFDAPDCTICLDSAIVDLPLLGGNREIASEHDKILQNYIAALDAEDIVNRVKRIILRKLPSENCTKQHVASELAMSPSALQQKLAAKETSFQDLLNQVRKSLALDYMEQSRISITEMSFMLGFNDTSSFTRAFRRWTGKSPRDYRREKGVEP
;
A
#
# COMPACT_ATOMS: atom_id res chain seq x y z
N ALA A 1 12.17 5.88 12.71
CA ALA A 1 13.49 5.90 12.05
C ALA A 1 13.50 7.08 11.08
N SER A 2 14.56 7.88 11.05
CA SER A 2 14.67 9.05 10.18
C SER A 2 14.57 8.64 8.70
N ASN A 3 13.55 9.15 8.01
CA ASN A 3 13.24 8.86 6.61
C ASN A 3 14.23 9.56 5.66
N GLN A 4 15.48 9.07 5.61
CA GLN A 4 16.59 9.71 4.88
C GLN A 4 16.68 9.32 3.40
N GLY A 5 15.90 8.32 2.96
CA GLY A 5 15.81 7.90 1.57
C GLY A 5 14.73 6.84 1.35
N SER A 6 14.23 6.74 0.13
CA SER A 6 13.27 5.72 -0.32
C SER A 6 13.79 4.99 -1.55
N TYR A 7 13.39 3.74 -1.73
CA TYR A 7 13.64 3.02 -2.98
C TYR A 7 12.41 3.07 -3.86
N ARG A 8 12.62 3.45 -5.12
CA ARG A 8 11.65 3.24 -6.19
C ARG A 8 12.08 2.02 -6.99
N ILE A 9 11.09 1.21 -7.37
CA ILE A 9 11.30 0.06 -8.24
C ILE A 9 10.99 0.49 -9.67
N GLU A 10 11.92 0.25 -10.58
CA GLU A 10 11.72 0.39 -12.02
C GLU A 10 11.88 -0.97 -12.69
N GLU A 11 10.88 -1.36 -13.47
CA GLU A 11 10.90 -2.61 -14.24
C GLU A 11 10.84 -2.30 -15.73
N SER A 12 11.84 -2.78 -16.48
CA SER A 12 11.91 -2.57 -17.94
C SER A 12 12.79 -3.65 -18.58
N GLU A 13 12.37 -4.15 -19.76
CA GLU A 13 13.16 -5.06 -20.61
C GLU A 13 13.79 -6.27 -19.87
N GLY A 14 13.04 -6.91 -18.96
CA GLY A 14 13.54 -8.06 -18.20
C GLY A 14 14.54 -7.69 -17.09
N ARG A 15 14.59 -6.40 -16.71
CA ARG A 15 15.41 -5.90 -15.60
C ARG A 15 14.51 -5.35 -14.51
N PHE A 16 14.90 -5.65 -13.28
CA PHE A 16 14.29 -5.12 -12.09
C PHE A 16 15.32 -4.25 -11.36
N CYS A 17 15.11 -2.94 -11.33
CA CYS A 17 16.08 -1.98 -10.82
C CYS A 17 15.55 -1.29 -9.55
N LEU A 18 16.34 -1.38 -8.49
CA LEU A 18 16.15 -0.66 -7.24
C LEU A 18 16.87 0.69 -7.37
N VAL A 19 16.11 1.78 -7.49
CA VAL A 19 16.63 3.15 -7.58
C VAL A 19 16.50 3.81 -6.22
N LEU A 20 17.62 4.21 -5.63
CA LEU A 20 17.64 4.95 -4.37
C LEU A 20 17.37 6.43 -4.63
N GLU A 21 16.26 6.91 -4.09
CA GLU A 21 15.93 8.33 -3.98
C GLU A 21 16.35 8.82 -2.60
N VAL A 22 17.40 9.63 -2.56
CA VAL A 22 17.86 10.25 -1.31
C VAL A 22 16.93 11.43 -1.00
N VAL A 23 16.24 11.36 0.14
CA VAL A 23 15.19 12.33 0.54
C VAL A 23 15.75 13.41 1.48
N ALA A 24 16.91 13.16 2.09
CA ALA A 24 17.58 14.10 2.98
C ALA A 24 18.87 14.66 2.37
N ASP A 25 19.04 15.98 2.44
CA ASP A 25 20.29 16.62 2.03
C ASP A 25 21.43 16.29 3.01
N GLY A 26 22.65 16.15 2.47
CA GLY A 26 23.86 15.98 3.27
C GLY A 26 24.15 14.55 3.74
N VAL A 27 23.50 13.52 3.18
CA VAL A 27 23.84 12.12 3.44
C VAL A 27 25.23 11.81 2.85
N ALA A 28 26.13 11.32 3.70
CA ALA A 28 27.48 10.94 3.29
C ALA A 28 27.45 9.77 2.28
N PHE A 29 28.37 9.78 1.32
CA PHE A 29 28.49 8.74 0.31
C PHE A 29 28.73 7.37 0.94
N GLU A 30 29.51 7.30 2.01
CA GLU A 30 29.82 6.07 2.75
C GLU A 30 28.55 5.42 3.31
N THR A 31 27.57 6.22 3.74
CA THR A 31 26.28 5.73 4.24
C THR A 31 25.47 5.10 3.10
N ILE A 32 25.44 5.76 1.94
CA ILE A 32 24.75 5.26 0.74
C ILE A 32 25.41 3.96 0.28
N ASP A 33 26.74 3.93 0.20
CA ASP A 33 27.51 2.76 -0.22
C ASP A 33 27.29 1.57 0.72
N ALA A 34 27.37 1.82 2.03
CA ALA A 34 27.16 0.80 3.05
C ALA A 34 25.75 0.21 2.96
N TRP A 35 24.74 1.05 2.71
CA TRP A 35 23.35 0.61 2.56
C TRP A 35 23.14 -0.23 1.29
N ASN A 36 23.71 0.18 0.15
CA ASN A 36 23.66 -0.61 -1.08
C ASN A 36 24.40 -1.94 -0.95
N ALA A 37 25.56 -1.95 -0.30
CA ALA A 37 26.31 -3.17 -0.01
C ALA A 37 25.52 -4.10 0.93
N PHE A 38 24.80 -3.53 1.90
CA PHE A 38 23.92 -4.28 2.81
C PHE A 38 22.78 -4.97 2.05
N ILE A 39 22.12 -4.29 1.11
CA ILE A 39 21.06 -4.88 0.27
C ILE A 39 21.58 -6.12 -0.47
N ILE A 40 22.74 -6.03 -1.13
CA ILE A 40 23.35 -7.17 -1.83
C ILE A 40 23.70 -8.30 -0.86
N ARG A 41 24.17 -7.98 0.35
CA ARG A 41 24.46 -8.98 1.38
C ARG A 41 23.19 -9.70 1.85
N VAL A 42 22.07 -8.99 1.98
CA VAL A 42 20.77 -9.58 2.28
C VAL A 42 20.35 -10.54 1.17
N PHE A 43 20.43 -10.14 -0.11
CA PHE A 43 20.16 -11.04 -1.23
C PHE A 43 21.02 -12.31 -1.17
N ARG A 44 22.31 -12.19 -0.82
CA ARG A 44 23.19 -13.36 -0.68
C ARG A 44 22.81 -14.28 0.49
N MET A 45 22.23 -13.73 1.54
CA MET A 45 21.81 -14.47 2.72
C MET A 45 20.49 -15.22 2.48
N ILE A 46 19.52 -14.59 1.81
CA ILE A 46 18.15 -15.11 1.70
C ILE A 46 17.88 -15.85 0.38
N TYR A 47 18.58 -15.51 -0.70
CA TYR A 47 18.39 -16.12 -2.01
C TYR A 47 19.50 -17.10 -2.36
N ARG A 48 20.74 -16.64 -2.61
CA ARG A 48 21.90 -17.51 -2.88
C ARG A 48 23.24 -16.83 -2.57
N PRO A 49 24.23 -17.52 -1.95
CA PRO A 49 25.50 -16.92 -1.54
C PRO A 49 26.33 -16.29 -2.66
N ASP A 50 26.21 -16.82 -3.89
CA ASP A 50 26.94 -16.40 -5.08
C ASP A 50 26.19 -15.33 -5.89
N PHE A 51 25.11 -14.76 -5.36
CA PHE A 51 24.31 -13.74 -6.03
C PHE A 51 25.16 -12.55 -6.50
N LYS A 52 24.95 -12.18 -7.76
CA LYS A 52 25.54 -11.02 -8.42
C LYS A 52 24.40 -10.22 -9.08
N PRO A 53 24.30 -8.91 -8.85
CA PRO A 53 23.40 -8.06 -9.61
C PRO A 53 23.87 -7.97 -11.07
N LEU A 54 23.01 -7.48 -11.98
CA LEU A 54 23.39 -7.19 -13.36
C LEU A 54 24.29 -5.96 -13.45
N SER A 55 23.97 -4.93 -12.67
CA SER A 55 24.76 -3.70 -12.61
C SER A 55 24.52 -2.95 -11.30
N VAL A 56 25.54 -2.20 -10.87
CA VAL A 56 25.46 -1.28 -9.74
C VAL A 56 25.99 0.08 -10.17
N ARG A 57 25.22 1.13 -9.89
CA ARG A 57 25.53 2.52 -10.21
C ARG A 57 25.48 3.32 -8.91
N LEU A 58 26.48 4.15 -8.67
CA LEU A 58 26.56 5.02 -7.50
C LEU A 58 26.76 6.46 -7.95
N THR A 59 26.12 7.39 -7.25
CA THR A 59 26.22 8.83 -7.54
C THR A 59 27.56 9.43 -7.13
N ARG A 60 28.28 8.76 -6.23
CA ARG A 60 29.58 9.22 -5.77
C ARG A 60 30.64 9.14 -6.87
N PRO A 61 31.64 10.02 -6.83
CA PRO A 61 32.88 9.80 -7.57
C PRO A 61 33.63 8.58 -7.07
N LEU A 62 34.40 7.96 -7.96
CA LEU A 62 35.26 6.82 -7.61
C LEU A 62 36.28 7.25 -6.54
N PRO A 63 36.27 6.64 -5.34
CA PRO A 63 37.32 6.89 -4.37
C PRO A 63 38.65 6.23 -4.80
N GLU A 64 39.73 7.01 -4.79
CA GLU A 64 41.07 6.56 -5.17
C GLU A 64 41.52 5.33 -4.35
N GLY A 65 41.95 4.27 -5.03
CA GLY A 65 42.47 3.06 -4.39
C GLY A 65 41.40 2.06 -3.89
N TYR A 66 40.11 2.35 -4.06
CA TYR A 66 39.03 1.49 -3.55
C TYR A 66 38.31 0.65 -4.60
N VAL A 67 38.66 0.75 -5.90
CA VAL A 67 38.02 -0.01 -7.00
C VAL A 67 37.89 -1.50 -6.68
N ASP A 68 38.94 -2.10 -6.13
CA ASP A 68 38.96 -3.52 -5.77
C ASP A 68 38.00 -3.85 -4.62
N LEU A 69 37.84 -2.95 -3.65
CA LEU A 69 36.92 -3.13 -2.53
C LEU A 69 35.46 -3.17 -3.01
N TYR A 70 35.09 -2.24 -3.90
CA TYR A 70 33.73 -2.22 -4.47
C TYR A 70 33.49 -3.44 -5.35
N THR A 71 34.45 -3.79 -6.21
CA THR A 71 34.34 -4.98 -7.07
C THR A 71 34.19 -6.27 -6.25
N ARG A 72 34.96 -6.41 -5.16
CA ARG A 72 34.84 -7.54 -4.23
C ARG A 72 33.56 -7.53 -3.42
N SER A 73 33.02 -6.36 -3.08
CA SER A 73 31.78 -6.27 -2.30
C SER A 73 30.56 -6.58 -3.17
N PHE A 74 30.46 -5.96 -4.35
CA PHE A 74 29.31 -6.07 -5.24
C PHE A 74 29.37 -7.26 -6.21
N HIS A 75 30.55 -7.88 -6.38
CA HIS A 75 30.83 -8.95 -7.35
C HIS A 75 30.62 -8.55 -8.82
N VAL A 76 30.43 -7.26 -9.08
CA VAL A 76 30.34 -6.66 -10.41
C VAL A 76 31.09 -5.33 -10.41
N PRO A 77 31.59 -4.88 -11.58
CA PRO A 77 32.09 -3.52 -11.72
C PRO A 77 31.01 -2.49 -11.38
N VAL A 78 31.35 -1.52 -10.55
CA VAL A 78 30.45 -0.42 -10.15
C VAL A 78 30.67 0.76 -11.07
N THR A 79 29.59 1.36 -11.57
CA THR A 79 29.62 2.62 -12.32
C THR A 79 29.53 3.78 -11.33
N PHE A 80 30.58 4.59 -11.27
CA PHE A 80 30.66 5.79 -10.44
C PHE A 80 30.23 7.03 -11.24
N ASP A 81 30.05 8.16 -10.56
CA ASP A 81 29.62 9.43 -11.17
C ASP A 81 28.30 9.32 -11.95
N ALA A 82 27.41 8.41 -11.51
CA ALA A 82 26.11 8.23 -12.13
C ALA A 82 25.11 9.30 -11.67
N PRO A 83 24.10 9.67 -12.49
CA PRO A 83 23.03 10.58 -12.07
C PRO A 83 22.17 10.03 -10.92
N ASP A 84 22.12 8.71 -10.75
CA ASP A 84 21.28 7.97 -9.81
C ASP A 84 22.03 6.79 -9.21
N CYS A 85 21.60 6.38 -8.01
CA CYS A 85 22.13 5.22 -7.30
C CYS A 85 21.20 4.03 -7.53
N THR A 86 21.67 3.02 -8.27
CA THR A 86 20.79 1.99 -8.82
C THR A 86 21.43 0.60 -8.78
N ILE A 87 20.68 -0.38 -8.28
CA ILE A 87 21.03 -1.81 -8.33
C ILE A 87 20.04 -2.50 -9.26
N CYS A 88 20.52 -3.07 -10.36
CA CYS A 88 19.68 -3.80 -11.30
C CYS A 88 19.88 -5.31 -11.20
N LEU A 89 18.77 -6.02 -11.31
CA LEU A 89 18.64 -7.47 -11.18
C LEU A 89 17.99 -8.01 -12.47
N ASP A 90 18.22 -9.28 -12.75
CA ASP A 90 17.44 -9.99 -13.78
C ASP A 90 16.03 -10.22 -13.24
N SER A 91 14.98 -9.80 -13.96
CA SER A 91 13.61 -9.97 -13.50
C SER A 91 13.25 -11.44 -13.31
N ALA A 92 13.90 -12.35 -14.04
CA ALA A 92 13.69 -13.79 -13.91
C ALA A 92 14.03 -14.33 -12.51
N ILE A 93 14.82 -13.61 -11.71
CA ILE A 93 15.15 -14.02 -10.33
C ILE A 93 14.18 -13.46 -9.28
N VAL A 94 13.38 -12.45 -9.62
CA VAL A 94 12.48 -11.75 -8.69
C VAL A 94 11.34 -12.67 -8.26
N ASP A 95 10.82 -13.47 -9.20
CA ASP A 95 9.70 -14.39 -8.94
C ASP A 95 10.16 -15.77 -8.44
N LEU A 96 11.46 -16.00 -8.28
CA LEU A 96 11.96 -17.29 -7.82
C LEU A 96 11.67 -17.48 -6.32
N PRO A 97 11.18 -18.66 -5.92
CA PRO A 97 11.03 -18.99 -4.51
C PRO A 97 12.39 -18.94 -3.79
N LEU A 98 12.43 -18.27 -2.64
CA LEU A 98 13.63 -18.23 -1.79
C LEU A 98 13.90 -19.62 -1.19
N LEU A 99 15.17 -20.03 -1.17
CA LEU A 99 15.59 -21.37 -0.71
C LEU A 99 15.26 -21.65 0.76
N GLY A 100 15.18 -20.61 1.61
CA GLY A 100 14.75 -20.69 3.01
C GLY A 100 13.26 -20.44 3.24
N GLY A 101 12.45 -20.33 2.19
CA GLY A 101 11.03 -19.99 2.26
C GLY A 101 10.19 -21.11 2.87
N ASN A 102 9.90 -21.03 4.17
CA ASN A 102 8.89 -21.87 4.80
C ASN A 102 7.52 -21.20 4.65
N ARG A 103 6.60 -21.81 3.88
CA ARG A 103 5.24 -21.29 3.64
C ARG A 103 4.44 -21.09 4.92
N GLU A 104 4.66 -21.90 5.95
CA GLU A 104 3.97 -21.77 7.24
C GLU A 104 4.49 -20.56 8.01
N ILE A 105 5.81 -20.36 8.05
CA ILE A 105 6.42 -19.16 8.68
C ILE A 105 6.06 -17.91 7.88
N ALA A 106 6.02 -17.97 6.55
CA ALA A 106 5.55 -16.88 5.71
C ALA A 106 4.08 -16.54 5.99
N SER A 107 3.21 -17.54 6.17
CA SER A 107 1.80 -17.30 6.54
C SER A 107 1.64 -16.73 7.95
N GLU A 108 2.44 -17.19 8.93
CA GLU A 108 2.44 -16.62 10.28
C GLU A 108 3.04 -15.21 10.29
N HIS A 109 4.09 -14.97 9.51
CA HIS A 109 4.64 -13.64 9.29
C HIS A 109 3.66 -12.74 8.57
N ASP A 110 2.90 -13.21 7.59
CA ASP A 110 1.84 -12.46 6.94
C ASP A 110 0.74 -12.08 7.93
N LYS A 111 0.37 -12.97 8.86
CA LYS A 111 -0.55 -12.63 9.95
C LYS A 111 0.05 -11.57 10.89
N ILE A 112 1.33 -11.70 11.25
CA ILE A 112 2.05 -10.72 12.07
C ILE A 112 2.17 -9.38 11.33
N LEU A 113 2.44 -9.39 10.02
CA LEU A 113 2.59 -8.21 9.18
C LEU A 113 1.24 -7.55 8.94
N GLN A 114 0.16 -8.31 8.74
CA GLN A 114 -1.21 -7.81 8.73
C GLN A 114 -1.57 -7.18 10.08
N ASN A 115 -1.18 -7.80 11.19
CA ASN A 115 -1.38 -7.24 12.53
C ASN A 115 -0.52 -5.99 12.76
N TYR A 116 0.69 -5.94 12.21
CA TYR A 116 1.62 -4.81 12.30
C TYR A 116 1.18 -3.66 11.40
N ILE A 117 0.71 -3.93 10.18
CA ILE A 117 0.04 -2.97 9.29
C ILE A 117 -1.25 -2.47 9.95
N ALA A 118 -2.02 -3.35 10.59
CA ALA A 118 -3.20 -2.96 11.37
C ALA A 118 -2.84 -2.13 12.63
N ALA A 119 -1.63 -2.29 13.16
CA ALA A 119 -1.09 -1.50 14.27
C ALA A 119 -0.45 -0.18 13.80
N LEU A 120 0.12 -0.11 12.59
CA LEU A 120 0.51 1.15 11.94
C LEU A 120 -0.75 1.96 11.57
N ASP A 121 -1.82 1.28 11.15
CA ASP A 121 -3.18 1.82 11.06
C ASP A 121 -3.75 2.27 12.43
N ALA A 122 -3.14 1.91 13.57
CA ALA A 122 -3.61 2.38 14.87
C ALA A 122 -3.52 3.91 15.00
N GLU A 123 -2.56 4.53 14.29
CA GLU A 123 -2.40 5.98 14.14
C GLU A 123 -3.35 6.57 13.08
N ASP A 124 -3.82 5.77 12.12
CA ASP A 124 -4.80 6.19 11.11
C ASP A 124 -6.25 5.96 11.58
N ILE A 125 -6.74 6.94 12.34
CA ILE A 125 -8.13 7.01 12.78
C ILE A 125 -9.14 6.87 11.62
N VAL A 126 -8.80 7.30 10.40
CA VAL A 126 -9.69 7.23 9.23
C VAL A 126 -9.89 5.79 8.80
N ASN A 127 -8.81 5.02 8.62
CA ASN A 127 -8.89 3.61 8.23
C ASN A 127 -9.60 2.76 9.28
N ARG A 128 -9.35 3.02 10.56
CA ARG A 128 -10.03 2.33 11.66
C ARG A 128 -11.54 2.54 11.62
N VAL A 129 -11.97 3.78 11.40
CA VAL A 129 -13.39 4.12 11.27
C VAL A 129 -14.00 3.43 10.04
N LYS A 130 -13.34 3.49 8.88
CA LYS A 130 -13.82 2.82 7.65
C LYS A 130 -13.96 1.31 7.85
N ARG A 131 -13.01 0.66 8.53
CA ARG A 131 -13.03 -0.78 8.81
C ARG A 131 -14.20 -1.17 9.72
N ILE A 132 -14.48 -0.37 10.76
CA ILE A 132 -15.64 -0.61 11.62
C ILE A 132 -16.94 -0.42 10.85
N ILE A 133 -17.05 0.62 10.04
CA ILE A 133 -18.22 0.87 9.18
C ILE A 133 -18.46 -0.34 8.24
N LEU A 134 -17.41 -0.82 7.56
CA LEU A 134 -17.49 -1.95 6.66
C LEU A 134 -18.01 -3.22 7.34
N ARG A 135 -17.51 -3.55 8.54
CA ARG A 135 -17.96 -4.72 9.31
C ARG A 135 -19.39 -4.58 9.84
N LYS A 136 -19.88 -3.35 10.01
CA LYS A 136 -21.19 -3.08 10.60
C LYS A 136 -22.29 -2.95 9.58
N LEU A 137 -22.02 -2.60 8.33
CA LEU A 137 -23.05 -2.63 7.29
C LEU A 137 -23.51 -4.09 7.05
N PRO A 138 -24.82 -4.36 6.88
CA PRO A 138 -25.94 -3.42 6.74
C PRO A 138 -26.59 -2.90 8.05
N SER A 139 -26.04 -3.17 9.23
CA SER A 139 -26.70 -2.88 10.51
C SER A 139 -27.12 -1.41 10.64
N GLU A 140 -28.39 -1.21 11.03
CA GLU A 140 -28.98 0.09 11.40
C GLU A 140 -28.18 0.80 12.52
N ASN A 141 -27.32 0.07 13.22
CA ASN A 141 -26.51 0.56 14.33
C ASN A 141 -25.14 1.12 13.93
N CYS A 142 -24.86 1.34 12.64
CA CYS A 142 -23.63 1.99 12.17
C CYS A 142 -23.67 3.52 12.45
N THR A 143 -23.65 3.89 13.73
CA THR A 143 -23.70 5.27 14.22
C THR A 143 -22.33 5.75 14.69
N LYS A 144 -22.13 7.08 14.73
CA LYS A 144 -20.90 7.70 15.26
C LYS A 144 -20.62 7.24 16.69
N GLN A 145 -21.66 7.12 17.51
CA GLN A 145 -21.60 6.69 18.91
C GLN A 145 -21.08 5.26 19.02
N HIS A 146 -21.61 4.35 18.21
CA HIS A 146 -21.18 2.95 18.22
C HIS A 146 -19.74 2.79 17.74
N VAL A 147 -19.35 3.50 16.66
CA VAL A 147 -17.98 3.47 16.15
C VAL A 147 -17.00 4.08 17.15
N ALA A 148 -17.35 5.18 17.83
CA ALA A 148 -16.51 5.75 18.88
C ALA A 148 -16.33 4.77 20.05
N SER A 149 -17.39 4.07 20.45
CA SER A 149 -17.36 3.04 21.50
C SER A 149 -16.42 1.88 21.13
N GLU A 150 -16.50 1.34 19.91
CA GLU A 150 -15.57 0.29 19.44
C GLU A 150 -14.12 0.75 19.36
N LEU A 151 -13.89 2.05 19.22
CA LEU A 151 -12.55 2.65 19.24
C LEU A 151 -12.08 3.05 20.65
N ALA A 152 -12.86 2.72 21.70
CA ALA A 152 -12.62 3.09 23.09
C ALA A 152 -12.41 4.61 23.27
N MET A 153 -13.21 5.44 22.58
CA MET A 153 -13.15 6.90 22.67
C MET A 153 -14.53 7.54 22.73
N SER A 154 -14.59 8.79 23.18
CA SER A 154 -15.83 9.55 23.15
C SER A 154 -16.17 10.00 21.71
N PRO A 155 -17.47 10.21 21.38
CA PRO A 155 -17.85 10.73 20.06
C PRO A 155 -17.25 12.09 19.73
N SER A 156 -16.99 12.91 20.76
CA SER A 156 -16.33 14.23 20.61
C SER A 156 -14.86 14.07 20.23
N ALA A 157 -14.12 13.17 20.90
CA ALA A 157 -12.74 12.86 20.57
C ALA A 157 -12.60 12.28 19.16
N LEU A 158 -13.52 11.38 18.77
CA LEU A 158 -13.57 10.86 17.41
C LEU A 158 -13.77 11.98 16.39
N GLN A 159 -14.73 12.89 16.64
CA GLN A 159 -15.01 14.01 15.77
C GLN A 159 -13.82 14.96 15.63
N GLN A 160 -13.14 15.30 16.73
CA GLN A 160 -11.94 16.15 16.69
C GLN A 160 -10.81 15.48 15.90
N LYS A 161 -10.56 14.19 16.13
CA LYS A 161 -9.53 13.43 15.40
C LYS A 161 -9.80 13.33 13.90
N LEU A 162 -11.07 13.15 13.50
CA LEU A 162 -11.45 13.14 12.09
C LEU A 162 -11.37 14.53 11.47
N ALA A 163 -11.78 15.58 12.20
CA ALA A 163 -11.68 16.96 11.72
C ALA A 163 -10.22 17.40 11.50
N ALA A 164 -9.28 16.95 12.35
CA ALA A 164 -7.85 17.15 12.15
C ALA A 164 -7.28 16.46 10.90
N LYS A 165 -8.05 15.53 10.31
CA LYS A 165 -7.78 14.86 9.03
C LYS A 165 -8.72 15.35 7.92
N GLU A 166 -9.35 16.51 8.11
CA GLU A 166 -10.26 17.16 7.14
C GLU A 166 -11.41 16.26 6.67
N THR A 167 -11.91 15.39 7.55
CA THR A 167 -13.02 14.47 7.24
C THR A 167 -14.00 14.39 8.40
N SER A 168 -15.18 13.81 8.16
CA SER A 168 -16.16 13.48 9.19
C SER A 168 -16.58 12.02 9.14
N PHE A 169 -17.23 11.54 10.20
CA PHE A 169 -17.84 10.20 10.21
C PHE A 169 -18.81 10.00 9.04
N GLN A 170 -19.61 11.03 8.71
CA GLN A 170 -20.57 10.95 7.61
C GLN A 170 -19.88 10.87 6.25
N ASP A 171 -18.76 11.58 6.07
CA ASP A 171 -17.98 11.48 4.84
C ASP A 171 -17.40 10.08 4.67
N LEU A 172 -16.84 9.51 5.74
CA LEU A 172 -16.30 8.15 5.72
C LEU A 172 -17.38 7.10 5.49
N LEU A 173 -18.55 7.24 6.12
CA LEU A 173 -19.70 6.37 5.88
C LEU A 173 -20.16 6.43 4.42
N ASN A 174 -20.24 7.63 3.83
CA ASN A 174 -20.60 7.79 2.44
C ASN A 174 -19.52 7.24 1.49
N GLN A 175 -18.23 7.40 1.80
CA GLN A 175 -17.13 6.83 1.02
C GLN A 175 -17.21 5.30 0.98
N VAL A 176 -17.37 4.66 2.14
CA VAL A 176 -17.50 3.19 2.23
C VAL A 176 -18.74 2.71 1.48
N ARG A 177 -19.90 3.35 1.70
CA ARG A 177 -21.14 3.01 0.97
C ARG A 177 -21.02 3.20 -0.54
N LYS A 178 -20.36 4.27 -0.99
CA LYS A 178 -20.13 4.54 -2.41
C LYS A 178 -19.26 3.45 -3.03
N SER A 179 -18.15 3.08 -2.38
CA SER A 179 -17.26 2.02 -2.87
C SER A 179 -18.02 0.71 -3.05
N LEU A 180 -18.68 0.24 -1.98
CA LEU A 180 -19.46 -0.99 -2.02
C LEU A 180 -20.59 -0.93 -3.05
N ALA A 181 -21.26 0.21 -3.19
CA ALA A 181 -22.30 0.38 -4.20
C ALA A 181 -21.74 0.19 -5.61
N LEU A 182 -20.58 0.77 -5.93
CA LEU A 182 -19.93 0.60 -7.23
C LEU A 182 -19.55 -0.86 -7.47
N ASP A 183 -18.98 -1.54 -6.47
CA ASP A 183 -18.63 -2.96 -6.56
C ASP A 183 -19.86 -3.84 -6.80
N TYR A 184 -20.99 -3.54 -6.15
CA TYR A 184 -22.25 -4.25 -6.37
C TYR A 184 -22.97 -3.86 -7.67
N MET A 185 -22.65 -2.71 -8.28
CA MET A 185 -23.23 -2.35 -9.59
C MET A 185 -22.76 -3.29 -10.70
N GLU A 186 -21.58 -3.89 -10.56
CA GLU A 186 -21.01 -4.85 -11.51
C GLU A 186 -21.65 -6.25 -11.41
N GLN A 187 -22.42 -6.50 -10.35
CA GLN A 187 -23.04 -7.80 -10.09
C GLN A 187 -24.53 -7.77 -10.50
N SER A 188 -24.86 -8.34 -11.66
CA SER A 188 -26.23 -8.34 -12.21
C SER A 188 -27.28 -8.97 -11.28
N ARG A 189 -26.87 -9.97 -10.49
CA ARG A 189 -27.75 -10.74 -9.60
C ARG A 189 -28.26 -9.97 -8.38
N ILE A 190 -27.63 -8.86 -8.00
CA ILE A 190 -28.06 -8.07 -6.84
C ILE A 190 -29.03 -6.99 -7.36
N SER A 191 -30.28 -6.97 -6.90
CA SER A 191 -31.19 -5.90 -7.28
C SER A 191 -30.82 -4.55 -6.64
N ILE A 192 -31.24 -3.43 -7.24
CA ILE A 192 -31.02 -2.09 -6.68
C ILE A 192 -31.66 -1.96 -5.27
N THR A 193 -32.78 -2.64 -5.05
CA THR A 193 -33.47 -2.68 -3.76
C THR A 193 -32.64 -3.44 -2.73
N GLU A 194 -32.16 -4.66 -3.03
CA GLU A 194 -31.29 -5.42 -2.12
C GLU A 194 -30.01 -4.66 -1.79
N MET A 195 -29.39 -4.04 -2.80
CA MET A 195 -28.19 -3.21 -2.60
C MET A 195 -28.45 -2.07 -1.60
N SER A 196 -29.62 -1.43 -1.66
CA SER A 196 -29.96 -0.35 -0.73
C SER A 196 -29.97 -0.83 0.73
N PHE A 197 -30.53 -2.01 0.98
CA PHE A 197 -30.55 -2.61 2.31
C PHE A 197 -29.17 -3.10 2.74
N MET A 198 -28.39 -3.74 1.85
CA MET A 198 -27.01 -4.18 2.12
C MET A 198 -26.08 -3.02 2.51
N LEU A 199 -26.36 -1.81 2.03
CA LEU A 199 -25.61 -0.60 2.35
C LEU A 199 -26.19 0.17 3.55
N GLY A 200 -27.20 -0.38 4.21
CA GLY A 200 -27.83 0.18 5.42
C GLY A 200 -28.62 1.47 5.14
N PHE A 201 -29.24 1.59 3.96
CA PHE A 201 -30.26 2.62 3.71
C PHE A 201 -31.63 2.12 4.15
N ASN A 202 -32.45 3.01 4.70
CA ASN A 202 -33.80 2.69 5.14
C ASN A 202 -34.75 2.37 3.97
N ASP A 203 -34.47 2.94 2.80
CA ASP A 203 -35.29 2.78 1.62
C ASP A 203 -34.49 3.00 0.32
N THR A 204 -34.98 2.43 -0.78
CA THR A 204 -34.36 2.50 -2.11
C THR A 204 -34.29 3.93 -2.65
N SER A 205 -35.20 4.82 -2.28
CA SER A 205 -35.22 6.21 -2.75
C SER A 205 -34.08 7.01 -2.12
N SER A 206 -33.79 6.78 -0.85
CA SER A 206 -32.67 7.36 -0.12
C SER A 206 -31.32 6.88 -0.69
N PHE A 207 -31.20 5.58 -1.00
CA PHE A 207 -30.03 5.07 -1.72
C PHE A 207 -29.88 5.72 -3.11
N THR A 208 -30.96 5.79 -3.90
CA THR A 208 -30.93 6.35 -5.25
C THR A 208 -30.48 7.81 -5.27
N ARG A 209 -30.98 8.63 -4.34
CA ARG A 209 -30.54 10.03 -4.18
C ARG A 209 -29.06 10.12 -3.81
N ALA A 210 -28.60 9.29 -2.87
CA ALA A 210 -27.21 9.26 -2.46
C ALA A 210 -26.29 8.82 -3.62
N PHE A 211 -26.64 7.74 -4.32
CA PHE A 211 -25.89 7.23 -5.47
C PHE A 211 -25.79 8.26 -6.59
N ARG A 212 -26.89 8.97 -6.89
CA ARG A 212 -26.88 10.04 -7.89
C ARG A 212 -26.01 11.22 -7.46
N ARG A 213 -26.03 11.61 -6.19
CA ARG A 213 -25.12 12.63 -5.67
C ARG A 213 -23.65 12.21 -5.80
N TRP A 214 -23.35 10.93 -5.64
CA TRP A 214 -21.98 10.41 -5.70
C TRP A 214 -21.43 10.21 -7.11
N THR A 215 -22.28 9.87 -8.07
CA THR A 215 -21.88 9.40 -9.42
C THR A 215 -22.44 10.26 -10.55
N GLY A 216 -23.37 11.17 -10.26
CA GLY A 216 -24.11 11.96 -11.25
C GLY A 216 -25.28 11.22 -11.91
N LYS A 217 -25.40 9.90 -11.76
CA LYS A 217 -26.37 9.06 -12.48
C LYS A 217 -27.26 8.28 -11.53
N SER A 218 -28.45 7.87 -11.98
CA SER A 218 -29.26 6.92 -11.20
C SER A 218 -28.60 5.53 -11.23
N PRO A 219 -28.83 4.67 -10.21
CA PRO A 219 -28.34 3.28 -10.22
C PRO A 219 -28.69 2.50 -11.48
N ARG A 220 -29.92 2.68 -11.99
CA ARG A 220 -30.41 2.00 -13.21
C ARG A 220 -29.68 2.49 -14.46
N ASP A 221 -29.48 3.81 -14.58
CA ASP A 221 -28.76 4.38 -15.72
C ASP A 221 -27.28 3.97 -15.72
N TYR A 222 -26.67 3.92 -14.53
CA TYR A 222 -25.30 3.46 -14.34
C TYR A 222 -25.11 2.01 -14.80
N ARG A 223 -26.03 1.12 -14.41
CA ARG A 223 -26.02 -0.29 -14.86
C ARG A 223 -26.20 -0.45 -16.36
N ARG A 224 -27.17 0.27 -16.94
CA ARG A 224 -27.44 0.25 -18.38
C ARG A 224 -26.21 0.68 -19.19
N GLU A 225 -25.52 1.72 -18.76
CA GLU A 225 -24.30 2.20 -19.41
C GLU A 225 -23.15 1.17 -19.33
N LYS A 226 -23.06 0.44 -18.23
CA LYS A 226 -22.06 -0.63 -18.04
C LYS A 226 -22.44 -1.94 -18.72
N GLY A 227 -23.62 -2.04 -19.35
CA GLY A 227 -24.12 -3.28 -19.96
C GLY A 227 -24.45 -4.36 -18.92
N VAL A 228 -24.62 -3.99 -17.66
CA VAL A 228 -24.98 -4.90 -16.56
C VAL A 228 -26.49 -4.85 -16.39
N GLU A 229 -27.21 -5.50 -17.31
CA GLU A 229 -28.66 -5.68 -17.15
C GLU A 229 -28.97 -6.91 -16.26
N PRO A 230 -30.10 -6.90 -15.52
CA PRO A 230 -30.50 -8.02 -14.67
C PRO A 230 -30.73 -9.31 -15.46
#